data_AF-A0A946U696-F1
#
_entry.id   AF-A0A946U696-F1
#
_cell.length_a   1.000
_cell.length_b   1.000
_cell.length_c   1.000
_cell.angle_alpha   90.00
_cell.angle_beta   90.00
_cell.angle_gamma   90.00
#
_symmetry.space_group_name_H-M   'P 1'
#
loop_
_entity.id
_entity.type
_entity.pdbx_description
1 polymer ?
#
loop_
_entity_poly.entity_id
_entity_poly.type
_entity_poly.pdbx_seq_one_letter_code
_entity_poly.pdbx_strand_id
1 'polypeptide(L)' 'MKFCPDCGGLLVHEVPDSDDRHRHVCAACGTVHYQNPKFVTGCIPAWEDKVLL' A
#
# COMPACT_ATOMS: atom_id res chain seq x y z
N MET A 1 -3.18 6.62 -4.00
CA MET A 1 -4.58 6.83 -3.54
C MET A 1 -4.90 8.31 -3.71
N LYS A 2 -6.11 8.70 -4.17
CA LYS A 2 -6.43 10.12 -4.42
C LYS A 2 -7.16 10.80 -3.24
N PHE A 3 -7.95 10.04 -2.49
CA PHE A 3 -8.77 10.55 -1.40
C PHE A 3 -8.57 9.73 -0.12
N CYS A 4 -8.70 10.38 1.03
CA CYS A 4 -8.58 9.78 2.35
C CYS A 4 -9.74 8.80 2.61
N PRO A 5 -9.47 7.53 2.96
CA PRO A 5 -10.50 6.57 3.32
C PRO A 5 -11.29 6.97 4.57
N ASP A 6 -10.68 7.71 5.49
CA ASP A 6 -11.29 8.03 6.78
C ASP A 6 -12.24 9.23 6.72
N CYS A 7 -11.99 10.20 5.82
CA CYS A 7 -12.77 11.45 5.77
C CYS A 7 -13.12 11.96 4.37
N GLY A 8 -12.67 11.29 3.30
CA GLY A 8 -12.93 11.69 1.91
C GLY A 8 -12.11 12.89 1.40
N GLY A 9 -11.25 13.49 2.23
CA GLY A 9 -10.40 14.63 1.85
C GLY A 9 -9.33 14.26 0.82
N LEU A 10 -8.76 15.27 0.13
CA LEU A 10 -7.66 15.05 -0.80
C LEU A 10 -6.39 14.59 -0.09
N LEU A 11 -5.67 13.66 -0.71
CA LEU A 11 -4.35 13.22 -0.26
C LEU A 11 -3.26 13.97 -1.03
N VAL A 12 -2.29 14.50 -0.29
CA VAL A 12 -1.05 15.07 -0.82
C VAL A 12 0.10 14.08 -0.63
N HIS A 13 1.16 14.23 -1.41
CA HIS A 13 2.33 13.37 -1.34
C HIS A 13 3.52 14.20 -0.83
N GLU A 14 3.83 14.05 0.46
CA GLU A 14 4.83 14.85 1.17
C GLU A 14 5.60 13.98 2.17
N VAL A 15 6.72 14.48 2.69
CA VAL A 15 7.49 13.84 3.76
C VAL A 15 7.02 14.41 5.10
N PRO A 16 6.36 13.62 5.97
CA PRO A 16 6.02 14.06 7.31
C PRO A 16 7.27 14.37 8.15
N ASP A 17 7.17 15.30 9.10
CA ASP A 17 8.31 15.75 9.94
C ASP A 17 9.02 14.62 10.70
N SER A 18 8.33 13.50 10.96
CA SER A 18 8.85 12.35 11.69
C SER A 18 9.25 11.17 10.80
N ASP A 19 9.32 11.36 9.48
CA ASP A 19 9.57 10.30 8.49
C ASP A 19 10.69 10.72 7.52
N ASP A 20 11.27 9.75 6.79
CA ASP A 20 12.35 9.94 5.82
C ASP A 20 11.90 9.78 4.36
N ARG A 21 10.62 9.44 4.16
CA ARG A 21 10.05 9.11 2.84
C ARG A 21 8.73 9.83 2.62
N HIS A 22 8.39 10.00 1.36
CA HIS A 22 7.10 10.55 0.99
C HIS A 22 5.97 9.57 1.35
N ARG A 23 4.89 10.13 1.86
CA ARG A 23 3.66 9.45 2.29
C ARG A 23 2.46 10.14 1.69
N HIS A 24 1.35 9.42 1.64
CA HIS A 24 0.06 10.03 1.38
C HIS A 24 -0.47 10.64 2.67
N VAL A 25 -0.46 11.96 2.79
CA VAL A 25 -0.98 12.69 3.95
C VAL A 25 -2.30 13.34 3.58
N CYS A 26 -3.31 13.23 4.44
CA CYS A 26 -4.58 13.90 4.22
C CYS A 26 -4.50 15.37 4.63
N ALA A 27 -4.76 16.28 3.69
CA ALA A 27 -4.77 17.72 3.96
C ALA A 27 -5.95 18.19 4.84
N ALA A 28 -6.97 17.35 5.03
CA ALA A 28 -8.17 17.69 5.80
C ALA A 28 -8.11 17.23 7.27
N CYS A 29 -7.62 16.02 7.53
CA CYS A 29 -7.59 15.43 8.87
C CYS A 29 -6.18 15.12 9.40
N GLY A 30 -5.13 15.30 8.58
CA GLY A 30 -3.74 15.04 8.96
C GLY A 30 -3.34 13.57 9.01
N THR A 31 -4.23 12.63 8.70
CA THR A 31 -3.90 11.20 8.71
C THR A 31 -2.83 10.86 7.67
N VAL A 32 -1.80 10.14 8.11
CA VAL A 32 -0.74 9.60 7.24
C VAL A 32 -1.10 8.17 6.84
N HIS A 33 -1.27 7.94 5.54
CA HIS A 33 -1.57 6.61 4.99
C HIS A 33 -0.31 5.92 4.49
N TYR A 34 0.18 4.97 5.29
CA TYR A 34 1.29 4.11 4.92
C TYR A 34 0.84 3.07 3.87
N GLN A 35 1.68 2.86 2.86
CA GLN A 35 1.48 1.83 1.86
C GLN A 35 2.45 0.69 2.12
N ASN A 36 1.91 -0.43 2.62
CA ASN A 36 2.66 -1.66 2.73
C ASN A 36 2.57 -2.43 1.40
N PRO A 37 3.67 -3.07 0.96
CA PRO A 37 3.62 -3.97 -0.18
C PRO A 37 2.65 -5.12 0.12
N LYS A 38 1.95 -5.58 -0.91
CA LYS A 38 1.11 -6.77 -0.81
C LYS A 38 1.97 -7.99 -1.12
N PHE A 39 2.01 -8.94 -0.19
CA PHE A 39 2.64 -10.23 -0.47
C PHE A 39 1.75 -11.03 -1.43
N VAL A 40 2.38 -11.57 -2.47
CA VAL A 40 1.75 -12.53 -3.37
C VAL A 40 2.49 -13.84 -3.20
N THR A 41 1.76 -14.89 -2.85
CA THR A 41 2.30 -16.23 -2.66
C THR A 41 1.65 -17.17 -3.66
N GLY A 42 2.44 -18.07 -4.22
CA GLY A 42 1.96 -19.13 -5.09
C GLY A 42 2.70 -20.42 -4.81
N CYS A 43 2.20 -21.52 -5.36
CA CYS A 43 2.88 -22.79 -5.40
C CYS A 43 2.86 -23.33 -6.83
N ILE A 44 3.82 -24.20 -7.15
CA ILE A 44 3.81 -25.01 -8.36
C ILE A 44 3.61 -26.46 -7.89
N PRO A 45 2.38 -26.98 -7.94
CA PRO A 45 2.14 -28.37 -7.56
C PRO A 45 2.81 -29.32 -8.55
N ALA A 46 3.50 -30.35 -8.04
CA ALA A 46 4.15 -31.39 -8.84
C ALA A 46 3.57 -32.77 -8.50
N TRP A 47 3.39 -33.60 -9.52
CA TRP A 47 3.01 -35.02 -9.40
C TRP A 47 3.79 -35.84 -10.43
N GLU A 48 4.66 -36.74 -9.96
CA GLU A 48 5.61 -37.48 -10.82
C GLU A 48 6.35 -36.49 -11.75
N ASP A 49 6.36 -36.75 -13.06
CA ASP A 49 7.01 -35.90 -14.07
C ASP A 49 6.08 -34.77 -14.60
N LYS A 50 5.01 -34.41 -13.87
CA LYS A 50 4.03 -33.38 -14.25
C LYS A 50 3.99 -32.23 -13.26
N VAL A 51 3.65 -31.04 -13.77
CA VAL A 51 3.37 -29.84 -12.99
C VAL A 51 1.97 -29.31 -13.30
N LEU A 52 1.29 -28.71 -12.31
CA LEU A 52 0.03 -28.00 -12.50
C LEU A 52 0.30 -26.53 -12.85
N LEU A 53 -0.19 -26.10 -14.00
CA LEU A 53 -0.10 -24.73 -14.53
C LEU A 53 -1.49 -24.14 -14.73
#